data_AF-A0A834M9F3-F1
#
_entry.id   AF-A0A834M9F3-F1
#
_cell.length_a   1.000
_cell.length_b   1.000
_cell.length_c   1.000
_cell.angle_alpha   90.00
_cell.angle_beta   90.00
_cell.angle_gamma   90.00
#
_symmetry.space_group_name_H-M   'P 1'
#
loop_
_entity.id
_entity.type
_entity.pdbx_description
1 polymer ?
#
loop_
_entity_poly.entity_id
_entity_poly.type
_entity_poly.pdbx_seq_one_letter_code
_entity_poly.pdbx_strand_id
1 'polypeptide(L)'
;MGVKVDLSLILKVVALVGCCCAIGLSVEGLGSGRLSATLNCFIYATGGYIIVLAVFTGWAIFKEQVDTMVAGCVLIFGFIYNLAAGAALVSYYVQMNWPAVSCVAGVLDMVAGVLMLLDALHAFGVF
;
A
#
# COMPACT_ATOMS: atom_id res chain seq x y z
N MET A 1 28.52 -2.42 -9.45
CA MET A 1 27.37 -3.33 -9.66
C MET A 1 26.17 -2.48 -10.00
N GLY A 2 25.69 -2.50 -11.25
CA GLY A 2 24.50 -1.72 -11.63
C GLY A 2 23.23 -2.34 -11.07
N VAL A 3 22.34 -1.53 -10.52
CA VAL A 3 20.97 -1.92 -10.19
C VAL A 3 20.30 -2.27 -11.52
N LYS A 4 19.99 -3.55 -11.75
CA LYS A 4 19.08 -3.92 -12.83
C LYS A 4 17.68 -3.57 -12.34
N VAL A 5 17.06 -2.60 -12.99
CA VAL A 5 15.69 -2.19 -12.67
C VAL A 5 14.76 -3.23 -13.26
N ASP A 6 14.33 -4.18 -12.43
CA ASP A 6 13.36 -5.20 -12.81
C ASP A 6 11.94 -4.73 -12.48
N LEU A 7 10.94 -5.24 -13.21
CA LEU A 7 9.53 -4.84 -13.05
C LEU A 7 9.06 -4.92 -11.60
N SER A 8 9.45 -5.98 -10.89
CA SER A 8 9.15 -6.17 -9.47
C SER A 8 9.66 -5.04 -8.57
N LEU A 9 10.86 -4.51 -8.84
CA LEU A 9 11.40 -3.38 -8.09
C LEU A 9 10.59 -2.10 -8.34
N ILE A 10 10.21 -1.86 -9.60
CA ILE A 10 9.36 -0.71 -9.97
C ILE A 10 8.02 -0.79 -9.24
N LEU A 11 7.36 -1.95 -9.25
CA LEU A 11 6.07 -2.15 -8.59
C LEU A 11 6.14 -1.85 -7.09
N LYS A 12 7.17 -2.36 -6.40
CA LYS A 12 7.38 -2.10 -4.96
C LYS A 12 7.61 -0.62 -4.67
N VAL A 13 8.44 0.06 -5.46
CA VAL A 13 8.73 1.49 -5.27
C VAL A 13 7.47 2.34 -5.48
N VAL A 14 6.70 2.07 -6.54
CA VAL A 14 5.47 2.83 -6.81
C VAL A 14 4.41 2.55 -5.72
N ALA A 15 4.26 1.29 -5.27
CA ALA A 15 3.39 0.95 -4.17
C ALA A 15 3.80 1.66 -2.87
N LEU A 16 5.10 1.74 -2.59
CA LEU A 16 5.65 2.42 -1.42
C LEU A 16 5.34 3.92 -1.45
N VAL A 17 5.57 4.58 -2.59
CA VAL A 17 5.25 6.00 -2.78
C VAL A 17 3.74 6.22 -2.62
N GLY A 18 2.91 5.36 -3.21
CA GLY A 18 1.46 5.41 -3.07
C GLY A 18 1.00 5.34 -1.61
N CYS A 19 1.54 4.40 -0.83
CA CYS A 19 1.25 4.28 0.60
C CYS A 19 1.70 5.53 1.39
N CYS A 20 2.92 6.03 1.15
CA CYS A 20 3.43 7.23 1.82
C CYS A 20 2.55 8.47 1.55
N CYS A 21 2.17 8.69 0.29
CA CYS A 21 1.26 9.77 -0.08
C CYS A 21 -0.12 9.58 0.55
N ALA A 22 -0.66 8.37 0.54
CA ALA A 22 -1.97 8.08 1.12
C ALA A 22 -2.01 8.34 2.63
N ILE A 23 -0.95 7.98 3.37
CA ILE A 23 -0.83 8.34 4.79
C ILE A 23 -0.71 9.85 4.96
N GLY A 24 0.20 10.51 4.24
CA GLY A 24 0.43 11.95 4.38
C GLY A 24 -0.85 12.77 4.18
N LEU A 25 -1.66 12.40 3.19
CA LEU A 25 -2.96 13.02 2.92
C LEU A 25 -4.05 12.68 3.96
N SER A 26 -3.86 11.61 4.75
CA SER A 26 -4.82 11.16 5.77
C SER A 26 -4.52 11.73 7.17
N VAL A 27 -3.32 12.29 7.41
CA VAL A 27 -2.95 12.90 8.71
C VAL A 27 -3.72 14.21 8.96
N GLU A 28 -4.11 14.94 7.91
CA GLU A 28 -4.86 16.20 8.03
C GLU A 28 -6.34 16.04 8.41
N GLY A 29 -6.83 14.80 8.52
CA GLY A 29 -8.27 14.49 8.57
C GLY A 29 -8.85 14.05 9.91
N LEU A 30 -8.17 14.17 11.06
CA LEU A 30 -8.65 13.56 12.32
C LEU A 30 -10.03 14.11 12.77
N GLY A 31 -11.10 13.41 12.38
CA GLY A 31 -12.47 13.64 12.85
C GLY A 31 -12.80 12.93 14.16
N SER A 32 -14.06 12.96 14.60
CA SER A 32 -14.51 12.33 15.85
C SER A 32 -15.22 10.99 15.63
N GLY A 33 -15.20 10.10 16.63
CA GLY A 33 -15.96 8.84 16.64
C GLY A 33 -15.45 7.75 15.68
N ARG A 34 -16.38 7.05 15.00
CA ARG A 34 -16.10 5.93 14.06
C ARG A 34 -15.13 6.32 12.92
N LEU A 35 -15.12 7.60 12.60
CA LEU A 35 -14.29 8.21 11.58
C LEU A 35 -12.80 8.22 11.98
N SER A 36 -12.53 8.63 13.21
CA SER A 36 -11.20 8.58 13.83
C SER A 36 -10.67 7.15 13.91
N ALA A 37 -11.53 6.21 14.32
CA ALA A 37 -11.15 4.80 14.39
C ALA A 37 -10.76 4.24 13.01
N THR A 38 -11.52 4.59 11.96
CA THR A 38 -11.21 4.19 10.58
C THR A 38 -9.88 4.79 10.11
N LEU A 39 -9.65 6.09 10.33
CA LEU A 39 -8.40 6.74 9.97
C LEU A 39 -7.20 6.16 10.72
N ASN A 40 -7.34 5.88 12.01
CA ASN A 40 -6.27 5.25 12.77
C ASN A 40 -5.98 3.84 12.25
N CYS A 41 -7.01 3.03 11.99
CA CYS A 41 -6.84 1.72 11.36
C CYS A 41 -6.13 1.83 9.99
N PHE A 42 -6.51 2.81 9.18
CA PHE A 42 -5.86 3.11 7.90
C PHE A 42 -4.37 3.47 8.10
N ILE A 43 -4.08 4.45 8.96
CA ILE A 43 -2.71 4.91 9.22
C ILE A 43 -1.82 3.77 9.73
N TYR A 44 -2.29 2.97 10.68
CA TYR A 44 -1.53 1.85 11.20
C TYR A 44 -1.33 0.74 10.17
N ALA A 45 -2.36 0.40 9.40
CA ALA A 45 -2.28 -0.65 8.39
C ALA A 45 -1.37 -0.24 7.22
N THR A 46 -1.66 0.90 6.58
CA THR A 46 -0.85 1.43 5.49
C THR A 46 0.58 1.71 5.98
N GLY A 47 0.75 2.20 7.22
CA GLY A 47 2.06 2.42 7.83
C GLY A 47 2.85 1.13 8.04
N GLY A 48 2.20 0.06 8.48
CA GLY A 48 2.80 -1.27 8.56
C GLY A 48 3.27 -1.76 7.19
N TYR A 49 2.46 -1.58 6.14
CA TYR A 49 2.83 -1.99 4.79
C TYR A 49 3.90 -1.12 4.14
N ILE A 50 4.06 0.14 4.54
CA ILE A 50 5.23 0.95 4.16
C ILE A 50 6.52 0.29 4.65
N ILE A 51 6.55 -0.14 5.91
CA ILE A 51 7.74 -0.80 6.49
C ILE A 51 8.04 -2.09 5.73
N VAL A 52 7.03 -2.92 5.50
CA VAL A 52 7.15 -4.17 4.76
C VAL A 52 7.64 -3.94 3.32
N LEU A 53 7.06 -2.98 2.61
CA LEU A 53 7.49 -2.62 1.25
C LEU A 53 8.91 -2.05 1.22
N ALA A 54 9.30 -1.25 2.22
CA ALA A 54 10.66 -0.71 2.31
C ALA A 54 11.69 -1.83 2.50
N VAL A 55 11.39 -2.82 3.35
CA VAL A 55 12.22 -4.01 3.54
C VAL A 55 12.35 -4.81 2.23
N PHE A 56 11.23 -5.14 1.58
CA PHE A 56 11.26 -5.88 0.32
C PHE A 56 11.94 -5.11 -0.82
N THR A 57 11.80 -3.78 -0.85
CA THR A 57 12.51 -2.92 -1.81
C THR A 57 14.01 -2.95 -1.54
N GLY A 58 14.43 -2.83 -0.27
CA GLY A 58 15.82 -2.95 0.13
C GLY A 58 16.43 -4.30 -0.28
N TRP A 59 15.74 -5.39 0.02
CA TRP A 59 16.16 -6.74 -0.39
C TRP A 59 16.28 -6.90 -1.90
N ALA A 60 15.35 -6.33 -2.67
CA ALA A 60 15.42 -6.33 -4.14
C ALA A 60 16.63 -5.53 -4.66
N ILE A 61 17.00 -4.42 -4.01
CA ILE A 61 18.17 -3.61 -4.36
C ILE A 61 19.47 -4.38 -4.05
N PHE A 62 19.56 -4.99 -2.86
CA PHE A 62 20.76 -5.73 -2.41
C PHE A 62 20.86 -7.15 -2.98
N LYS A 63 19.83 -7.61 -3.71
CA LYS A 63 19.73 -8.96 -4.29
C LYS A 63 19.87 -10.07 -3.24
N GLU A 64 19.30 -9.84 -2.06
CA GLU A 64 19.22 -10.88 -1.04
C GLU A 64 18.29 -12.00 -1.49
N GLN A 65 18.61 -13.24 -1.14
CA GLN A 65 17.75 -14.39 -1.40
C GLN A 65 16.56 -14.35 -0.45
N VAL A 66 15.45 -13.79 -0.93
CA VAL A 66 14.17 -13.81 -0.25
C VAL A 66 13.35 -14.95 -0.83
N ASP A 67 12.68 -15.72 0.03
CA ASP A 67 11.68 -16.69 -0.41
C ASP A 67 10.55 -15.97 -1.14
N THR A 68 10.48 -16.19 -2.45
CA THR A 68 9.51 -15.51 -3.34
C THR A 68 8.07 -15.91 -3.02
N MET A 69 7.83 -17.10 -2.49
CA MET A 69 6.49 -17.51 -2.06
C MET A 69 6.06 -16.75 -0.81
N VAL A 70 6.96 -16.62 0.17
CA VAL A 70 6.68 -15.84 1.39
C VAL A 70 6.45 -14.37 1.04
N ALA A 71 7.30 -13.78 0.20
CA ALA A 71 7.13 -12.42 -0.27
C ALA A 71 5.78 -12.22 -1.00
N GLY A 72 5.43 -13.14 -1.91
CA GLY A 72 4.15 -13.12 -2.62
C GLY A 72 2.95 -13.19 -1.67
N CYS A 73 2.98 -14.07 -0.67
CA CYS A 73 1.93 -14.17 0.34
C CYS A 73 1.75 -12.87 1.13
N VAL A 74 2.86 -12.27 1.61
CA VAL A 74 2.81 -11.00 2.36
C VAL A 74 2.24 -9.87 1.50
N LEU A 75 2.60 -9.83 0.22
CA LEU A 75 2.08 -8.83 -0.73
C LEU A 75 0.58 -9.03 -1.04
N ILE A 76 0.08 -10.28 -1.08
CA ILE A 76 -1.37 -10.54 -1.18
C ILE A 76 -2.10 -9.99 0.04
N PHE A 77 -1.57 -10.20 1.25
CA PHE A 77 -2.18 -9.62 2.45
C PHE A 77 -2.19 -8.09 2.40
N GLY A 78 -1.11 -7.48 1.88
CA GLY A 78 -1.03 -6.05 1.62
C GLY A 78 -2.09 -5.56 0.65
N PHE A 79 -2.26 -6.26 -0.47
CA PHE A 79 -3.32 -5.97 -1.42
C PHE A 79 -4.71 -5.97 -0.76
N ILE A 80 -5.06 -7.05 -0.05
CA ILE A 80 -6.39 -7.18 0.59
C ILE A 80 -6.62 -6.03 1.57
N TYR A 81 -5.60 -5.71 2.37
CA TYR A 81 -5.73 -4.69 3.40
C TYR A 81 -5.84 -3.28 2.82
N ASN A 82 -4.91 -2.89 1.92
CA ASN A 82 -4.91 -1.56 1.32
C ASN A 82 -6.13 -1.34 0.40
N LEU A 83 -6.62 -2.40 -0.27
CA LEU A 83 -7.85 -2.31 -1.05
C LEU A 83 -9.06 -2.03 -0.15
N ALA A 84 -9.20 -2.78 0.96
CA ALA A 84 -10.31 -2.60 1.90
C ALA A 84 -10.24 -1.25 2.63
N ALA A 85 -9.05 -0.85 3.07
CA ALA A 85 -8.83 0.40 3.79
C ALA A 85 -9.05 1.63 2.88
N GLY A 86 -8.50 1.61 1.67
CA GLY A 86 -8.74 2.64 0.67
C GLY A 86 -10.20 2.74 0.24
N ALA A 87 -10.88 1.60 0.01
CA ALA A 87 -12.32 1.59 -0.29
C ALA A 87 -13.17 2.16 0.84
N ALA A 88 -12.81 1.88 2.10
CA ALA A 88 -13.48 2.47 3.26
C ALA A 88 -13.35 4.00 3.24
N LEU A 89 -12.15 4.55 3.03
CA LEU A 89 -11.94 6.00 2.93
C LEU A 89 -12.76 6.65 1.81
N VAL A 90 -12.77 6.03 0.62
CA VAL A 90 -13.60 6.51 -0.51
C VAL A 90 -15.08 6.47 -0.16
N SER A 91 -15.54 5.43 0.53
CA SER A 91 -16.95 5.32 0.94
C SER A 91 -17.36 6.44 1.91
N TYR A 92 -16.48 6.87 2.81
CA TYR A 92 -16.76 7.98 3.73
C TYR A 92 -16.78 9.34 3.01
N TYR A 93 -15.99 9.52 1.95
CA TYR A 93 -16.12 10.70 1.08
C TYR A 93 -17.53 10.79 0.49
N VAL A 94 -18.03 9.68 -0.08
CA VAL A 94 -19.35 9.62 -0.72
C VAL A 94 -20.49 9.77 0.31
N GLN A 95 -20.38 9.14 1.47
CA GLN A 95 -21.48 9.07 2.45
C GLN A 95 -21.51 10.26 3.43
N MET A 96 -20.36 10.83 3.79
CA MET A 96 -20.25 11.86 4.82
C MET A 96 -19.79 13.22 4.30
N ASN A 97 -19.66 13.36 2.97
CA ASN A 97 -19.22 14.58 2.28
C ASN A 97 -17.87 15.11 2.83
N TRP A 98 -16.95 14.18 3.08
CA TRP A 98 -15.61 14.48 3.59
C TRP A 98 -14.81 15.29 2.56
N PRO A 99 -13.79 16.08 2.95
CA PRO A 99 -12.74 16.56 2.06
C PRO A 99 -12.30 15.56 0.98
N ALA A 100 -12.24 16.04 -0.27
CA ALA A 100 -11.78 15.27 -1.43
C ALA A 100 -10.36 14.70 -1.25
N VAL A 101 -9.55 15.31 -0.38
CA VAL A 101 -8.19 14.85 -0.04
C VAL A 101 -8.21 13.42 0.54
N SER A 102 -9.19 13.08 1.38
CA SER A 102 -9.33 11.72 1.93
C SER A 102 -9.78 10.70 0.87
N CYS A 103 -10.51 11.14 -0.15
CA CYS A 103 -10.84 10.31 -1.30
C CYS A 103 -9.60 10.00 -2.14
N VAL A 104 -8.77 11.02 -2.42
CA VAL A 104 -7.49 10.84 -3.12
C VAL A 104 -6.56 9.91 -2.33
N ALA A 105 -6.48 10.06 -1.01
CA ALA A 105 -5.73 9.16 -0.15
C ALA A 105 -6.22 7.70 -0.29
N GLY A 106 -7.53 7.47 -0.23
CA GLY A 106 -8.11 6.14 -0.39
C GLY A 106 -7.82 5.54 -1.77
N VAL A 107 -7.90 6.33 -2.84
CA VAL A 107 -7.56 5.87 -4.20
C VAL A 107 -6.09 5.50 -4.32
N LEU A 108 -5.18 6.31 -3.77
CA LEU A 108 -3.74 6.03 -3.79
C LEU A 108 -3.40 4.74 -3.02
N ASP A 109 -4.09 4.49 -1.91
CA ASP A 109 -3.93 3.25 -1.15
C ASP A 109 -4.42 2.03 -1.93
N MET A 110 -5.57 2.14 -2.60
CA MET A 110 -6.07 1.07 -3.49
C MET A 110 -5.10 0.80 -4.65
N VAL A 111 -4.52 1.83 -5.27
CA VAL A 111 -3.51 1.69 -6.32
C VAL A 111 -2.28 0.97 -5.78
N ALA A 112 -1.79 1.34 -4.59
CA ALA A 112 -0.68 0.65 -3.95
C ALA A 112 -1.00 -0.84 -3.71
N GLY A 113 -2.21 -1.14 -3.24
CA GLY A 113 -2.67 -2.52 -3.09
C GLY A 113 -2.64 -3.30 -4.40
N VAL A 114 -3.15 -2.74 -5.51
CA VAL A 114 -3.13 -3.40 -6.83
C VAL A 114 -1.70 -3.67 -7.28
N LEU A 115 -0.77 -2.75 -7.03
CA LEU A 115 0.64 -2.95 -7.37
C LEU A 115 1.29 -4.06 -6.53
N MET A 116 0.93 -4.18 -5.24
CA MET A 116 1.34 -5.32 -4.41
C MET A 116 0.82 -6.64 -4.97
N LEU A 117 -0.44 -6.68 -5.46
CA LEU A 117 -0.99 -7.88 -6.09
C LEU A 117 -0.22 -8.24 -7.37
N LEU A 118 0.06 -7.27 -8.24
CA LEU A 118 0.83 -7.52 -9.46
C LEU A 118 2.22 -8.05 -9.16
N ASP A 119 2.87 -7.52 -8.13
CA ASP A 119 4.19 -7.96 -7.68
C ASP A 119 4.13 -9.36 -7.03
N ALA A 120 3.06 -9.68 -6.30
CA ALA A 120 2.82 -11.02 -5.78
C ALA A 120 2.63 -12.05 -6.91
N LEU A 121 1.84 -11.72 -7.93
CA LEU A 121 1.61 -12.59 -9.08
C LEU A 121 2.92 -12.83 -9.86
N HIS A 122 3.73 -11.80 -10.03
CA HIS A 122 5.08 -11.94 -10.60
C HIS A 122 5.98 -12.82 -9.73
N ALA A 123 5.93 -12.69 -8.40
CA ALA A 123 6.68 -13.55 -7.47
C ALA A 123 6.26 -15.03 -7.52
N PHE A 124 5.00 -15.32 -7.85
CA PHE A 124 4.50 -16.68 -8.09
C PHE A 124 4.76 -17.20 -9.51
N GLY A 125 5.38 -16.41 -10.40
CA GLY A 125 5.67 -16.82 -11.78
C GLY A 125 4.44 -16.90 -12.67
N VAL A 126 3.38 -16.14 -12.36
CA VAL A 126 2.15 -16.10 -13.16
C VAL A 126 2.37 -15.32 -14.47
N PHE A 127 3.32 -14.40 -14.51
CA PHE A 127 3.82 -13.70 -15.70
C PHE A 127 5.22 -13.13 -15.47
#